data_AF-A0A640UUY7-F1
#
_entry.id   AF-A0A640UUY7-F1
#
_cell.length_a   1.000
_cell.length_b   1.000
_cell.length_c   1.000
_cell.angle_alpha   90.00
_cell.angle_beta   90.00
_cell.angle_gamma   90.00
#
_symmetry.space_group_name_H-M   'P 1'
#
loop_
_entity.id
_entity.type
_entity.pdbx_description
1 polymer ?
#
loop_
_entity_poly.entity_id
_entity_poly.type
_entity_poly.pdbx_seq_one_letter_code
_entity_poly.pdbx_strand_id
1 'polypeptide(L)'
;MPSGLMLSLGAWGIRRQDAIWRDEAVTYDMAHRSLADLWHTLQHVDVVHGLYYALMHLWFRVYDVTLGGAFGEAVGLRLPSVAAMTVAAAGVALLGRRLVGRRAGLLAGCTFALIPVVQQYAQEGRSYAIVCALVVWASYLLVLTAARPRRRLWLGYTALMLAACLLHEFAVLALPAHGAAVVLARLPRRVLRAWLLASGTVLAGLAPLAVFSTRQSAQISWLMWPDPLQLLTFAVLAVLGLACARVRIRSRGPIGLRALGIPLLLLPTLLLLLLSHVEPAYVDRYVLYYVVRVRTARGRRAGAAAAAAGRAGPDPWPAAAVGGDGRAGAGGAAARQRPSAQPGQPGRRCHRGRARRTRGGRAR
;
A
#
# COMPACT_ATOMS: atom_id res chain seq x y z
N MET A 1 -0.43 -14.38 -7.80
CA MET A 1 0.74 -13.80 -8.51
C MET A 1 0.98 -12.35 -8.10
N PRO A 2 0.16 -11.31 -8.42
CA PRO A 2 0.45 -9.94 -7.97
C PRO A 2 0.39 -9.73 -6.45
N SER A 3 -0.62 -10.30 -5.78
CA SER A 3 -0.74 -10.25 -4.31
C SER A 3 0.42 -10.99 -3.63
N GLY A 4 0.77 -12.18 -4.12
CA GLY A 4 1.92 -12.94 -3.62
C GLY A 4 3.22 -12.14 -3.73
N LEU A 5 3.47 -11.50 -4.88
CA LEU A 5 4.64 -10.63 -5.06
C LEU A 5 4.63 -9.45 -4.08
N MET A 6 3.50 -8.77 -3.93
CA MET A 6 3.38 -7.65 -2.99
C MET A 6 3.60 -8.08 -1.54
N LEU A 7 3.05 -9.23 -1.14
CA LEU A 7 3.24 -9.79 0.20
C LEU A 7 4.69 -10.14 0.45
N SER A 8 5.35 -10.82 -0.49
CA SER A 8 6.77 -11.19 -0.38
C SER A 8 7.67 -9.97 -0.26
N LEU A 9 7.46 -8.95 -1.10
CA LEU A 9 8.24 -7.71 -1.06
C LEU A 9 7.95 -6.89 0.21
N GLY A 10 6.68 -6.78 0.60
CA GLY A 10 6.27 -6.04 1.80
C GLY A 10 6.75 -6.70 3.10
N ALA A 11 6.76 -8.04 3.16
CA ALA A 11 7.31 -8.78 4.29
C ALA A 11 8.85 -8.75 4.31
N TRP A 12 9.49 -8.61 3.15
CA TRP A 12 10.95 -8.57 3.05
C TRP A 12 11.53 -7.33 3.74
N GLY A 13 12.26 -7.53 4.83
CA GLY A 13 12.87 -6.43 5.58
C GLY A 13 11.88 -5.63 6.44
N ILE A 14 10.67 -6.15 6.71
CA ILE A 14 9.63 -5.48 7.50
C ILE A 14 10.11 -5.02 8.89
N ARG A 15 11.07 -5.72 9.49
CA ARG A 15 11.68 -5.34 10.78
C ARG A 15 12.50 -4.06 10.70
N ARG A 16 13.23 -3.83 9.60
CA ARG A 16 14.22 -2.73 9.46
C ARG A 16 15.11 -2.56 10.70
N GLN A 17 15.72 -3.66 11.16
CA GLN A 17 16.55 -3.68 12.39
C GLN A 17 15.79 -3.18 13.63
N ASP A 18 14.48 -3.39 13.66
CA ASP A 18 13.54 -2.95 14.70
C ASP A 18 13.52 -1.41 14.91
N ALA A 19 13.98 -0.65 13.91
CA ALA A 19 13.89 0.81 13.91
C ALA A 19 12.44 1.25 13.69
N ILE A 20 11.94 2.12 14.57
CA ILE A 20 10.59 2.70 14.52
C ILE A 20 10.72 4.20 14.23
N TRP A 21 9.99 4.68 13.22
CA TRP A 21 9.98 6.10 12.86
C TRP A 21 9.20 6.91 13.91
N ARG A 22 9.47 8.21 14.03
CA ARG A 22 8.85 9.06 15.07
C ARG A 22 7.32 8.95 15.07
N ASP A 23 6.75 8.86 13.90
CA ASP A 23 5.32 8.89 13.67
C ASP A 23 4.67 7.50 13.68
N GLU A 24 5.44 6.47 13.39
CA GLU A 24 5.13 5.08 13.76
C GLU A 24 5.06 4.92 15.28
N ALA A 25 5.97 5.54 16.04
CA ALA A 25 5.98 5.49 17.50
C ALA A 25 4.71 6.13 18.11
N VAL A 26 4.21 7.24 17.54
CA VAL A 26 2.92 7.82 17.96
C VAL A 26 1.78 6.83 17.73
N THR A 27 1.76 6.14 16.59
CA THR A 27 0.73 5.14 16.31
C THR A 27 0.79 3.98 17.29
N TYR A 28 2.00 3.51 17.60
CA TYR A 28 2.23 2.45 18.57
C TYR A 28 1.78 2.87 19.98
N ASP A 29 2.13 4.07 20.43
CA ASP A 29 1.69 4.62 21.72
C ASP A 29 0.16 4.72 21.80
N MET A 30 -0.49 5.34 20.80
CA MET A 30 -1.95 5.46 20.76
C MET A 30 -2.67 4.10 20.75
N ALA A 31 -2.07 3.08 20.14
CA ALA A 31 -2.64 1.73 20.12
C ALA A 31 -2.60 1.04 21.50
N HIS A 32 -1.65 1.40 22.38
CA HIS A 32 -1.50 0.77 23.70
C HIS A 32 -2.12 1.59 24.85
N ARG A 33 -2.58 2.81 24.58
CA ARG A 33 -3.33 3.62 25.55
C ARG A 33 -4.65 2.96 25.94
N SER A 34 -5.14 3.27 27.14
CA SER A 34 -6.50 2.91 27.52
C SER A 34 -7.51 3.62 26.60
N LEU A 35 -8.72 3.08 26.45
CA LEU A 35 -9.76 3.72 25.64
C LEU A 35 -10.12 5.12 26.15
N ALA A 36 -10.06 5.34 27.47
CA ALA A 36 -10.31 6.64 28.07
C ALA A 36 -9.21 7.66 27.70
N ASP A 37 -7.94 7.26 27.82
CA ASP A 37 -6.81 8.13 27.47
C ASP A 37 -6.74 8.41 25.97
N LEU A 38 -7.03 7.40 25.15
CA LEU A 38 -7.14 7.56 23.70
C LEU A 38 -8.25 8.55 23.35
N TRP A 39 -9.44 8.41 23.94
CA TRP A 39 -10.55 9.33 23.73
C TRP A 39 -10.21 10.76 24.13
N HIS A 40 -9.62 10.94 25.32
CA HIS A 40 -9.16 12.24 25.79
C HIS A 40 -8.14 12.87 24.84
N THR A 41 -7.21 12.08 24.30
CA THR A 41 -6.20 12.55 23.34
C THR A 41 -6.85 12.96 22.02
N LEU A 42 -7.78 12.16 21.49
CA LEU A 42 -8.51 12.45 20.26
C LEU A 42 -9.32 13.75 20.33
N GLN A 43 -9.85 14.07 21.51
CA GLN A 43 -10.61 15.31 21.72
C GLN A 43 -9.75 16.58 21.59
N HIS A 44 -8.42 16.48 21.79
CA HIS A 44 -7.56 17.66 21.90
C HIS A 44 -6.45 17.75 20.84
N VAL A 45 -6.01 16.63 20.26
CA VAL A 45 -4.74 16.55 19.51
C VAL A 45 -4.94 16.04 18.08
N ASP A 46 -5.50 14.83 17.91
CA ASP A 46 -5.37 14.07 16.65
C ASP A 46 -6.66 13.35 16.21
N VAL A 47 -7.80 14.05 16.21
CA VAL A 47 -9.10 13.44 15.87
C VAL A 47 -9.11 12.80 14.48
N VAL A 48 -8.37 13.36 13.52
CA VAL A 48 -8.30 12.93 12.10
C VAL A 48 -7.85 11.48 11.97
N HIS A 49 -6.99 11.03 12.87
CA HIS A 49 -6.45 9.67 12.87
C HIS A 49 -7.25 8.72 13.79
N GLY A 50 -8.35 9.19 14.39
CA GLY A 50 -9.06 8.46 15.45
C GLY A 50 -9.58 7.10 15.03
N LEU A 51 -10.17 6.98 13.84
CA LEU A 51 -10.60 5.67 13.34
C LEU A 51 -9.42 4.73 13.13
N TYR A 52 -8.29 5.25 12.65
CA TYR A 52 -7.08 4.46 12.44
C TYR A 52 -6.50 3.97 13.78
N TYR A 53 -6.40 4.84 14.78
CA TYR A 53 -5.94 4.45 16.12
C TYR A 53 -6.86 3.43 16.79
N ALA A 54 -8.18 3.56 16.63
CA ALA A 54 -9.12 2.57 17.14
C ALA A 54 -8.93 1.18 16.48
N LEU A 55 -8.67 1.15 15.17
CA LEU A 55 -8.34 -0.10 14.47
C LEU A 55 -7.02 -0.70 14.95
N MET A 56 -6.00 0.14 15.12
CA MET A 56 -4.69 -0.31 15.61
C MET A 56 -4.78 -0.81 17.06
N HIS A 57 -5.56 -0.15 17.92
CA HIS A 57 -5.83 -0.61 19.28
C HIS A 57 -6.44 -2.02 19.29
N LEU A 58 -7.48 -2.25 18.49
CA LEU A 58 -8.08 -3.59 18.37
C LEU A 58 -7.10 -4.63 17.80
N TRP A 59 -6.30 -4.22 16.82
CA TRP A 59 -5.28 -5.08 16.23
C TRP A 59 -4.24 -5.53 17.26
N PHE A 60 -3.66 -4.60 18.03
CA PHE A 60 -2.64 -4.90 19.03
C PHE A 60 -3.18 -5.76 20.18
N ARG A 61 -4.44 -5.56 20.59
CA ARG A 61 -5.11 -6.43 21.58
C ARG A 61 -5.09 -7.91 21.20
N VAL A 62 -5.15 -8.23 19.90
CA VAL A 62 -5.05 -9.61 19.41
C VAL A 62 -3.62 -9.98 19.09
N TYR A 63 -2.87 -9.09 18.44
CA TYR A 63 -1.51 -9.33 17.99
C TYR A 63 -0.56 -9.66 19.15
N ASP A 64 -0.60 -8.90 20.24
CA ASP A 64 0.34 -9.09 21.36
C ASP A 64 0.18 -10.45 22.02
N VAL A 65 -1.07 -10.93 22.11
CA VAL A 65 -1.41 -12.23 22.69
C VAL A 65 -1.07 -13.39 21.75
N THR A 66 -1.12 -13.18 20.44
CA THR A 66 -1.03 -14.27 19.44
C THR A 66 0.34 -14.36 18.76
N LEU A 67 0.87 -13.24 18.30
CA LEU A 67 2.00 -13.13 17.39
C LEU A 67 3.15 -12.27 17.95
N GLY A 68 2.86 -11.42 18.94
CA GLY A 68 3.80 -10.42 19.46
C GLY A 68 5.11 -11.03 19.97
N GLY A 69 5.03 -12.11 20.74
CA GLY A 69 6.22 -12.81 21.27
C GLY A 69 7.11 -13.44 20.19
N ALA A 70 6.56 -13.78 19.02
CA ALA A 70 7.31 -14.43 17.94
C ALA A 70 7.91 -13.43 16.94
N PHE A 71 7.21 -12.32 16.68
CA PHE A 71 7.53 -11.42 15.58
C PHE A 71 7.96 -10.02 16.02
N GLY A 72 7.68 -9.61 17.26
CA GLY A 72 8.07 -8.31 17.82
C GLY A 72 7.21 -7.14 17.36
N GLU A 73 7.33 -6.02 18.08
CA GLU A 73 6.47 -4.83 17.94
C GLU A 73 6.53 -4.18 16.55
N ALA A 74 7.73 -4.05 15.98
CA ALA A 74 7.93 -3.42 14.67
C ALA A 74 7.19 -4.17 13.55
N VAL A 75 7.11 -5.50 13.64
CA VAL A 75 6.34 -6.31 12.68
C VAL A 75 4.85 -6.12 12.91
N GLY A 76 4.40 -6.15 14.16
CA GLY A 76 2.99 -5.92 14.52
C GLY A 76 2.46 -4.60 14.00
N LEU A 77 3.27 -3.55 14.09
CA LEU A 77 2.90 -2.21 13.64
C LEU A 77 2.72 -2.11 12.12
N ARG A 78 3.57 -2.80 11.35
CA ARG A 78 3.62 -2.71 9.88
C ARG A 78 2.78 -3.77 9.16
N LEU A 79 2.45 -4.87 9.84
CA LEU A 79 1.73 -6.00 9.24
C LEU A 79 0.35 -5.61 8.66
N PRO A 80 -0.48 -4.76 9.31
CA PRO A 80 -1.73 -4.28 8.72
C PRO A 80 -1.50 -3.53 7.40
N SER A 81 -0.44 -2.73 7.30
CA SER A 81 -0.09 -1.99 6.09
C SER A 81 0.35 -2.93 4.95
N VAL A 82 1.17 -3.94 5.25
CA VAL A 82 1.58 -4.95 4.25
C VAL A 82 0.36 -5.73 3.73
N ALA A 83 -0.53 -6.14 4.64
CA ALA A 83 -1.77 -6.84 4.28
C ALA A 83 -2.68 -5.96 3.40
N ALA A 84 -2.86 -4.70 3.77
CA ALA A 84 -3.65 -3.75 3.00
C ALA A 84 -3.06 -3.53 1.60
N MET A 85 -1.75 -3.32 1.49
CA MET A 85 -1.11 -3.09 0.18
C MET A 85 -1.15 -4.35 -0.70
N THR A 86 -1.11 -5.53 -0.10
CA THR A 86 -1.33 -6.82 -0.78
C THR A 86 -2.75 -6.89 -1.37
N VAL A 87 -3.75 -6.47 -0.61
CA VAL A 87 -5.15 -6.37 -1.06
C VAL A 87 -5.31 -5.30 -2.14
N ALA A 88 -4.58 -4.18 -2.05
CA ALA A 88 -4.54 -3.15 -3.08
C ALA A 88 -3.96 -3.68 -4.40
N ALA A 89 -2.83 -4.40 -4.36
CA ALA A 89 -2.21 -5.01 -5.54
C ALA A 89 -3.15 -5.98 -6.27
N ALA A 90 -3.95 -6.75 -5.51
CA ALA A 90 -5.00 -7.60 -6.07
C ALA A 90 -6.10 -6.76 -6.75
N GLY A 91 -6.57 -5.70 -6.10
CA GLY A 91 -7.55 -4.76 -6.65
C GLY A 91 -7.08 -4.10 -7.94
N VAL A 92 -5.83 -3.63 -8.00
CA VAL A 92 -5.21 -3.05 -9.20
C VAL A 92 -5.17 -4.07 -10.34
N ALA A 93 -4.80 -5.32 -10.05
CA ALA A 93 -4.78 -6.37 -11.05
C ALA A 93 -6.18 -6.69 -11.61
N LEU A 94 -7.19 -6.70 -10.73
CA LEU A 94 -8.59 -6.92 -11.11
C LEU A 94 -9.17 -5.76 -11.93
N LEU A 95 -8.83 -4.52 -11.57
CA LEU A 95 -9.15 -3.31 -12.34
C LEU A 95 -8.54 -3.36 -13.74
N GLY A 96 -7.23 -3.60 -13.86
CA GLY A 96 -6.56 -3.70 -15.17
C GLY A 96 -7.11 -4.85 -16.02
N ARG A 97 -7.49 -5.97 -15.38
CA ARG A 97 -8.17 -7.09 -16.05
C ARG A 97 -9.52 -6.70 -16.63
N ARG A 98 -10.32 -5.94 -15.87
CA ARG A 98 -11.64 -5.44 -16.27
C ARG A 98 -11.54 -4.42 -17.41
N LEU A 99 -10.64 -3.45 -17.28
CA LEU A 99 -10.54 -2.31 -18.19
C LEU A 99 -9.86 -2.63 -19.53
N VAL A 100 -8.93 -3.58 -19.55
CA VAL A 100 -8.12 -3.88 -20.75
C VAL A 100 -8.08 -5.38 -21.04
N GLY A 101 -7.77 -6.20 -20.03
CA GLY A 101 -7.71 -7.65 -20.16
C GLY A 101 -6.71 -8.32 -19.22
N ARG A 102 -6.72 -9.66 -19.16
CA ARG A 102 -5.97 -10.46 -18.16
C ARG A 102 -4.47 -10.12 -18.09
N ARG A 103 -3.78 -10.03 -19.24
CA ARG A 103 -2.35 -9.71 -19.28
C ARG A 103 -2.06 -8.31 -18.74
N ALA A 104 -2.86 -7.31 -19.13
CA ALA A 104 -2.71 -5.95 -18.63
C ALA A 104 -2.97 -5.85 -17.12
N GLY A 105 -3.95 -6.58 -16.60
CA GLY A 105 -4.19 -6.68 -15.16
C GLY A 105 -3.01 -7.28 -14.39
N LEU A 106 -2.46 -8.39 -14.87
CA LEU A 106 -1.27 -9.00 -14.24
C LEU A 106 -0.08 -8.05 -14.23
N LEU A 107 0.21 -7.40 -15.37
CA LEU A 107 1.29 -6.43 -15.48
C LEU A 107 1.06 -5.23 -14.55
N ALA A 108 -0.17 -4.70 -14.50
CA ALA A 108 -0.51 -3.57 -13.64
C ALA A 108 -0.29 -3.89 -12.15
N GLY A 109 -0.79 -5.04 -11.69
CA GLY A 109 -0.61 -5.46 -10.29
C GLY A 109 0.85 -5.74 -9.92
N CYS A 110 1.62 -6.38 -10.81
CA CYS A 110 3.04 -6.61 -10.57
C CYS A 110 3.83 -5.30 -10.61
N THR A 111 3.53 -4.40 -11.54
CA THR A 111 4.17 -3.06 -11.60
C THR A 111 3.83 -2.26 -10.36
N PHE A 112 2.57 -2.27 -9.89
CA PHE A 112 2.18 -1.64 -8.63
C PHE A 112 3.04 -2.13 -7.45
N ALA A 113 3.21 -3.45 -7.32
CA ALA A 113 4.05 -4.03 -6.28
C ALA A 113 5.53 -3.65 -6.40
N LEU A 114 6.06 -3.37 -7.59
CA LEU A 114 7.48 -3.05 -7.77
C LEU A 114 7.80 -1.56 -7.57
N ILE A 115 6.81 -0.72 -7.33
CA ILE A 115 7.04 0.72 -7.24
C ILE A 115 7.64 1.06 -5.86
N PRO A 116 8.78 1.76 -5.80
CA PRO A 116 9.47 2.04 -4.53
C PRO A 116 8.58 2.72 -3.50
N VAL A 117 7.75 3.68 -3.93
CA VAL A 117 6.83 4.37 -3.03
C VAL A 117 5.78 3.41 -2.44
N VAL A 118 5.27 2.46 -3.23
CA VAL A 118 4.33 1.43 -2.74
C VAL A 118 4.99 0.56 -1.68
N GLN A 119 6.28 0.21 -1.87
CA GLN A 119 7.05 -0.57 -0.90
C GLN A 119 7.34 0.21 0.39
N GLN A 120 7.68 1.50 0.28
CA GLN A 120 7.89 2.37 1.42
C GLN A 120 6.68 2.36 2.36
N TYR A 121 5.48 2.65 1.83
CA TYR A 121 4.27 2.74 2.64
C TYR A 121 3.61 1.39 2.95
N ALA A 122 3.98 0.31 2.24
CA ALA A 122 3.61 -1.03 2.68
C ALA A 122 4.24 -1.37 4.03
N GLN A 123 5.43 -0.84 4.31
CA GLN A 123 6.20 -1.06 5.54
C GLN A 123 6.18 0.14 6.48
N GLU A 124 5.14 0.96 6.40
CA GLU A 124 4.97 2.10 7.29
C GLU A 124 3.68 1.90 8.09
N GLY A 125 3.80 1.94 9.42
CA GLY A 125 2.71 1.74 10.37
C GLY A 125 1.72 2.90 10.42
N ARG A 126 1.15 3.27 9.27
CA ARG A 126 0.28 4.44 9.08
C ARG A 126 -0.92 4.08 8.19
N SER A 127 -1.94 4.95 8.16
CA SER A 127 -3.22 4.69 7.47
C SER A 127 -3.11 4.61 5.93
N TYR A 128 -2.02 5.09 5.32
CA TYR A 128 -1.87 5.24 3.87
C TYR A 128 -2.13 3.94 3.08
N ALA A 129 -1.62 2.80 3.55
CA ALA A 129 -1.79 1.53 2.87
C ALA A 129 -3.25 1.04 2.88
N ILE A 130 -3.94 1.20 4.02
CA ILE A 130 -5.36 0.84 4.17
C ILE A 130 -6.21 1.74 3.27
N VAL A 131 -5.97 3.05 3.30
CA VAL A 131 -6.66 4.03 2.44
C VAL A 131 -6.46 3.71 0.96
N CYS A 132 -5.22 3.41 0.54
CA CYS A 132 -4.92 3.00 -0.83
C CYS A 132 -5.75 1.77 -1.24
N ALA A 133 -5.79 0.73 -0.40
CA ALA A 133 -6.59 -0.46 -0.66
C ALA A 133 -8.08 -0.13 -0.80
N LEU A 134 -8.64 0.65 0.12
CA LEU A 134 -10.05 1.04 0.09
C LEU A 134 -10.40 1.84 -1.17
N VAL A 135 -9.57 2.81 -1.57
CA VAL A 135 -9.78 3.62 -2.79
C VAL A 135 -9.68 2.77 -4.05
N VAL A 136 -8.72 1.83 -4.11
CA VAL A 136 -8.59 0.90 -5.24
C VAL A 136 -9.82 0.00 -5.35
N TRP A 137 -10.32 -0.54 -4.24
CA TRP A 137 -11.52 -1.37 -4.26
C TRP A 137 -12.80 -0.57 -4.51
N ALA A 138 -12.89 0.68 -4.04
CA ALA A 138 -13.96 1.60 -4.40
C ALA A 138 -13.94 1.88 -5.92
N SER A 139 -12.77 2.13 -6.50
CA SER A 139 -12.59 2.27 -7.95
C SER A 139 -13.07 1.02 -8.70
N TYR A 140 -12.76 -0.17 -8.18
CA TYR A 140 -13.24 -1.44 -8.75
C TYR A 140 -14.76 -1.56 -8.69
N LEU A 141 -15.39 -1.24 -7.56
CA LEU A 141 -16.85 -1.24 -7.42
C LEU A 141 -17.52 -0.21 -8.34
N LEU A 142 -16.93 0.97 -8.54
CA LEU A 142 -17.41 1.97 -9.50
C LEU A 142 -17.43 1.42 -10.93
N VAL A 143 -16.38 0.72 -11.34
CA VAL A 143 -16.34 0.06 -12.66
C VAL A 143 -17.41 -1.04 -12.77
N LEU A 144 -17.71 -1.75 -11.68
CA LEU A 144 -18.79 -2.74 -11.65
C LEU A 144 -20.19 -2.10 -11.73
N THR A 145 -20.44 -1.02 -10.98
CA THR A 145 -21.73 -0.31 -11.00
C THR A 145 -22.01 0.33 -12.35
N ALA A 146 -20.96 0.80 -13.04
CA ALA A 146 -21.08 1.33 -14.39
C ALA A 146 -21.53 0.27 -15.41
N ALA A 147 -21.08 -0.98 -15.25
CA ALA A 147 -21.49 -2.09 -16.13
C ALA A 147 -22.86 -2.66 -15.76
N ARG A 148 -23.15 -2.79 -14.46
CA ARG A 148 -24.41 -3.33 -13.94
C ARG A 148 -24.79 -2.60 -12.65
N PRO A 149 -25.63 -1.55 -12.71
CA PRO A 149 -25.98 -0.78 -11.53
C PRO A 149 -26.83 -1.63 -10.58
N ARG A 150 -26.28 -1.92 -9.39
CA ARG A 150 -26.96 -2.65 -8.32
C ARG A 150 -26.82 -1.89 -7.01
N ARG A 151 -27.90 -1.82 -6.22
CA ARG A 151 -27.91 -1.11 -4.92
C ARG A 151 -26.80 -1.59 -3.99
N ARG A 152 -26.61 -2.90 -3.85
CA ARG A 152 -25.54 -3.49 -3.01
C ARG A 152 -24.13 -3.05 -3.40
N LEU A 153 -23.86 -2.84 -4.69
CA LEU A 153 -22.55 -2.37 -5.15
C LEU A 153 -22.32 -0.89 -4.81
N TRP A 154 -23.37 -0.07 -4.89
CA TRP A 154 -23.31 1.33 -4.45
C TRP A 154 -23.15 1.47 -2.94
N LEU A 155 -23.81 0.60 -2.16
CA LEU A 155 -23.61 0.54 -0.70
C LEU A 155 -22.14 0.19 -0.39
N GLY A 156 -21.59 -0.84 -1.05
CA GLY A 156 -20.18 -1.19 -0.92
C GLY A 156 -19.23 -0.05 -1.32
N TYR A 157 -19.50 0.63 -2.44
CA TYR A 157 -18.72 1.80 -2.88
C TYR A 157 -18.74 2.92 -1.83
N THR A 158 -19.93 3.25 -1.33
CA THR A 158 -20.14 4.31 -0.34
C THR A 158 -19.44 3.97 0.97
N ALA A 159 -19.56 2.72 1.44
CA ALA A 159 -18.90 2.25 2.66
C ALA A 159 -17.37 2.29 2.54
N LEU A 160 -16.80 1.83 1.42
CA LEU A 160 -15.34 1.88 1.20
C LEU A 160 -14.83 3.31 1.13
N MET A 161 -15.53 4.21 0.42
CA MET A 161 -15.14 5.62 0.33
C MET A 161 -15.29 6.34 1.67
N LEU A 162 -16.37 6.11 2.41
CA LEU A 162 -16.56 6.69 3.73
C LEU A 162 -15.47 6.21 4.70
N ALA A 163 -15.20 4.90 4.75
CA ALA A 163 -14.12 4.36 5.57
C ALA A 163 -12.76 4.94 5.18
N ALA A 164 -12.47 5.09 3.89
CA ALA A 164 -11.23 5.72 3.43
C ALA A 164 -11.11 7.17 3.91
N CYS A 165 -12.19 7.96 3.82
CA CYS A 165 -12.22 9.35 4.27
C CYS A 165 -12.12 9.49 5.79
N LEU A 166 -12.73 8.58 6.56
CA LEU A 166 -12.64 8.58 8.02
C LEU A 166 -11.28 8.11 8.54
N LEU A 167 -10.55 7.28 7.78
CA LEU A 167 -9.16 6.92 8.07
C LEU A 167 -8.18 8.00 7.65
N HIS A 168 -8.55 8.77 6.62
CA HIS A 168 -7.75 9.85 6.09
C HIS A 168 -8.60 10.84 5.30
N GLU A 169 -8.73 12.07 5.80
CA GLU A 169 -9.61 13.09 5.22
C GLU A 169 -9.32 13.38 3.73
N PHE A 170 -8.05 13.43 3.33
CA PHE A 170 -7.65 13.63 1.92
C PHE A 170 -8.06 12.50 0.97
N ALA A 171 -8.55 11.36 1.45
CA ALA A 171 -9.15 10.34 0.59
C ALA A 171 -10.41 10.87 -0.12
N VAL A 172 -11.03 11.95 0.39
CA VAL A 172 -12.16 12.64 -0.26
C VAL A 172 -11.82 13.10 -1.68
N LEU A 173 -10.56 13.37 -1.97
CA LEU A 173 -10.08 13.80 -3.29
C LEU A 173 -10.21 12.70 -4.36
N ALA A 174 -10.44 11.44 -3.97
CA ALA A 174 -10.79 10.38 -4.92
C ALA A 174 -12.24 10.51 -5.43
N LEU A 175 -13.15 11.19 -4.71
CA LEU A 175 -14.51 11.43 -5.19
C LEU A 175 -14.55 12.23 -6.49
N PRO A 176 -13.93 13.44 -6.62
CA PRO A 176 -13.93 14.17 -7.89
C PRO A 176 -13.25 13.40 -9.02
N ALA A 177 -12.23 12.59 -8.72
CA ALA A 177 -11.63 11.67 -9.70
C ALA A 177 -12.63 10.62 -10.21
N HIS A 178 -13.39 9.99 -9.31
CA HIS A 178 -14.48 9.09 -9.67
C HIS A 178 -15.60 9.78 -10.45
N GLY A 179 -15.98 11.00 -10.06
CA GLY A 179 -16.98 11.82 -10.75
C GLY A 179 -16.56 12.16 -12.18
N ALA A 180 -15.31 12.59 -12.36
CA ALA A 180 -14.74 12.83 -13.67
C ALA A 180 -14.76 11.56 -14.53
N ALA A 181 -14.46 10.38 -13.95
CA ALA A 181 -14.56 9.11 -14.68
C ALA A 181 -16.00 8.80 -15.14
N VAL A 182 -17.01 9.06 -14.29
CA VAL A 182 -18.44 8.89 -14.63
C VAL A 182 -18.85 9.83 -15.78
N VAL A 183 -18.40 11.09 -15.74
CA VAL A 183 -18.72 12.11 -16.76
C VAL A 183 -18.00 11.85 -18.08
N LEU A 184 -16.69 11.61 -18.05
CA LEU A 184 -15.85 11.35 -19.23
C LEU A 184 -16.25 10.06 -19.95
N ALA A 185 -16.70 9.04 -19.20
CA ALA A 185 -17.23 7.81 -19.77
C ALA A 185 -18.69 7.94 -20.25
N ARG A 186 -19.34 9.12 -20.09
CA ARG A 186 -20.72 9.41 -20.52
C ARG A 186 -21.73 8.37 -20.00
N LEU A 187 -21.58 7.98 -18.74
CA LEU A 187 -22.45 6.98 -18.12
C LEU A 187 -23.90 7.50 -17.99
N PRO A 188 -24.89 6.61 -17.93
CA PRO A 188 -26.30 7.01 -17.86
C PRO A 188 -26.58 7.86 -16.62
N ARG A 189 -27.55 8.78 -16.71
CA ARG A 189 -27.95 9.70 -15.61
C ARG A 189 -28.25 8.97 -14.29
N ARG A 190 -28.73 7.72 -14.34
CA ARG A 190 -28.96 6.89 -13.15
C ARG A 190 -27.67 6.60 -12.36
N VAL A 191 -26.56 6.34 -13.06
CA VAL A 191 -25.24 6.12 -12.45
C VAL A 191 -24.69 7.44 -11.89
N LEU A 192 -24.83 8.54 -12.62
CA LEU A 192 -24.44 9.87 -12.14
C LEU A 192 -25.19 10.26 -10.86
N ARG A 193 -26.52 10.10 -10.82
CA ARG A 193 -27.32 10.37 -9.63
C ARG A 193 -26.92 9.49 -8.45
N ALA A 194 -26.70 8.20 -8.68
CA ALA A 194 -26.25 7.30 -7.63
C ALA A 194 -24.86 7.67 -7.08
N TRP A 195 -23.94 8.10 -7.96
CA TRP A 195 -22.64 8.64 -7.55
C TRP A 195 -22.78 9.94 -6.75
N LEU A 196 -23.65 10.87 -7.16
CA LEU A 196 -23.92 12.10 -6.42
C LEU A 196 -24.48 11.81 -5.03
N LEU A 197 -25.45 10.89 -4.93
CA LEU A 197 -26.01 10.47 -3.65
C LEU A 197 -24.94 9.83 -2.75
N ALA A 198 -24.15 8.89 -3.28
CA ALA A 198 -23.05 8.27 -2.55
C ALA A 198 -22.02 9.30 -2.08
N SER A 199 -21.64 10.24 -2.95
CA SER A 199 -20.69 11.31 -2.62
C SER A 199 -21.26 12.24 -1.54
N GLY A 200 -22.54 12.61 -1.65
CA GLY A 200 -23.24 13.38 -0.62
C GLY A 200 -23.28 12.67 0.73
N THR A 201 -23.54 11.36 0.76
CA THR A 201 -23.48 10.55 1.98
C THR A 201 -22.07 10.50 2.57
N VAL A 202 -21.04 10.33 1.74
CA VAL A 202 -19.63 10.33 2.21
C VAL A 202 -19.27 11.69 2.81
N LEU A 203 -19.61 12.79 2.14
CA LEU A 203 -19.35 14.14 2.62
C LEU A 203 -20.11 14.44 3.91
N ALA A 204 -21.38 14.05 4.00
CA ALA A 204 -22.17 14.21 5.22
C ALA A 204 -21.59 13.40 6.39
N GLY A 205 -21.10 12.18 6.14
CA GLY A 205 -20.45 11.35 7.16
C GLY A 205 -19.07 11.87 7.58
N LEU A 206 -18.33 12.50 6.67
CA LEU A 206 -17.03 13.12 6.94
C LEU A 206 -17.15 14.47 7.65
N ALA A 207 -18.26 15.20 7.44
CA ALA A 207 -18.42 16.58 7.90
C ALA A 207 -18.17 16.78 9.41
N PRO A 208 -18.67 15.93 10.34
CA PRO A 208 -18.41 16.09 11.76
C PRO A 208 -16.91 15.99 12.09
N LEU A 209 -16.21 15.04 11.45
CA LEU A 209 -14.77 14.85 11.63
C LEU A 209 -14.00 16.06 11.10
N ALA A 210 -14.34 16.56 9.91
CA ALA A 210 -13.71 17.73 9.32
C ALA A 210 -13.90 18.99 10.19
N VAL A 211 -15.12 19.22 10.72
CA VAL A 211 -15.40 20.37 11.60
C VAL A 211 -14.66 20.28 12.93
N PHE A 212 -14.48 19.08 13.48
CA PHE A 212 -13.72 18.91 14.73
C PHE A 212 -12.21 19.03 14.49
N SER A 213 -11.73 18.54 13.35
CA SER A 213 -10.33 18.62 12.95
C SER A 213 -9.84 20.06 12.78
N THR A 214 -10.66 20.95 12.22
CA THR A 214 -10.25 22.36 12.02
C THR A 214 -9.95 23.08 13.34
N ARG A 215 -10.46 22.58 14.46
CA ARG A 215 -10.15 23.10 15.81
C ARG A 215 -8.78 22.64 16.33
N GLN A 216 -8.17 21.65 15.68
CA GLN A 216 -6.88 21.04 16.05
C GLN A 216 -5.76 21.36 15.04
N SER A 217 -6.03 22.16 14.00
CA SER A 217 -5.09 22.49 12.90
C SER A 217 -3.79 23.17 13.33
N ALA A 218 -3.71 23.71 14.55
CA ALA A 218 -2.50 24.33 15.09
C ALA A 218 -1.28 23.38 15.09
N GLN A 219 -1.53 22.06 15.15
CA GLN A 219 -0.49 21.02 15.12
C GLN A 219 0.13 20.77 13.75
N ILE A 220 -0.40 21.35 12.67
CA ILE A 220 0.11 21.15 11.30
C ILE A 220 0.83 22.41 10.81
N SER A 221 0.93 23.45 11.64
CA SER A 221 1.52 24.75 11.29
C SER A 221 3.00 24.70 10.92
N TRP A 222 3.71 23.61 11.22
CA TRP A 222 5.09 23.38 10.80
C TRP A 222 5.22 22.91 9.34
N LEU A 223 4.11 22.61 8.63
CA LEU A 223 4.19 22.12 7.27
C LEU A 223 4.76 23.21 6.35
N MET A 224 5.88 22.87 5.71
CA MET A 224 6.57 23.73 4.77
C MET A 224 5.86 23.68 3.41
N TRP A 225 5.99 24.76 2.64
CA TRP A 225 5.53 24.83 1.25
C TRP A 225 6.11 23.67 0.40
N PRO A 226 5.39 23.20 -0.64
CA PRO A 226 5.85 22.11 -1.49
C PRO A 226 7.23 22.40 -2.07
N ASP A 227 8.17 21.47 -1.86
CA ASP A 227 9.55 21.56 -2.34
C ASP A 227 9.54 21.58 -3.89
N PRO A 228 10.33 22.46 -4.55
CA PRO A 228 10.53 22.41 -6.00
C PRO A 228 10.78 21.01 -6.57
N LEU A 229 11.47 20.13 -5.84
CA LEU A 229 11.69 18.74 -6.26
C LEU A 229 10.39 17.90 -6.27
N GLN A 230 9.47 18.14 -5.32
CA GLN A 230 8.16 17.49 -5.28
C GLN A 230 7.29 17.95 -6.46
N LEU A 231 7.29 19.25 -6.74
CA LEU A 231 6.61 19.83 -7.90
C LEU A 231 7.15 19.25 -9.22
N LEU A 232 8.47 19.13 -9.35
CA LEU A 232 9.10 18.49 -10.50
C LEU A 232 8.71 17.00 -10.62
N THR A 233 8.74 16.27 -9.51
CA THR A 233 8.35 14.85 -9.49
C THR A 233 6.90 14.68 -9.95
N PHE A 234 5.99 15.53 -9.45
CA PHE A 234 4.60 15.55 -9.90
C PHE A 234 4.48 15.88 -11.40
N ALA A 235 5.17 16.92 -11.88
CA ALA A 235 5.16 17.29 -13.29
C ALA A 235 5.63 16.13 -14.18
N VAL A 236 6.71 15.44 -13.80
CA VAL A 236 7.21 14.25 -14.52
C VAL A 236 6.18 13.13 -14.50
N LEU A 237 5.56 12.82 -13.35
CA LEU A 237 4.53 11.80 -13.25
C LEU A 237 3.29 12.13 -14.11
N ALA A 238 2.87 13.40 -14.12
CA ALA A 238 1.76 13.91 -14.91
C ALA A 238 2.04 13.82 -16.41
N VAL A 239 3.21 14.28 -16.86
CA VAL A 239 3.65 14.19 -18.27
C VAL A 239 3.74 12.73 -18.72
N LEU A 240 4.36 11.86 -17.91
CA LEU A 240 4.44 10.43 -18.20
C LEU A 240 3.05 9.79 -18.26
N GLY A 241 2.16 10.17 -17.33
CA GLY A 241 0.77 9.70 -17.31
C GLY A 241 0.00 10.10 -18.56
N LEU A 242 0.10 11.36 -18.97
CA LEU A 242 -0.49 11.89 -20.19
C LEU A 242 0.11 11.24 -21.45
N ALA A 243 1.42 11.00 -21.46
CA ALA A 243 2.11 10.30 -22.54
C ALA A 243 1.63 8.84 -22.66
N CYS A 244 1.54 8.11 -21.55
CA CYS A 244 0.96 6.77 -21.51
C CYS A 244 -0.52 6.79 -21.95
N ALA A 245 -1.26 7.82 -21.56
CA ALA A 245 -2.63 8.01 -22.00
C ALA A 245 -2.75 8.27 -23.51
N ARG A 246 -1.70 8.69 -24.23
CA ARG A 246 -1.77 8.82 -25.70
C ARG A 246 -1.79 7.47 -26.41
N VAL A 247 -1.25 6.42 -25.80
CA VAL A 247 -1.31 5.05 -26.35
C VAL A 247 -2.77 4.59 -26.40
N ARG A 248 -3.31 4.34 -27.60
CA ARG A 248 -4.69 3.85 -27.77
C ARG A 248 -4.74 2.38 -27.38
N ILE A 249 -5.24 2.12 -26.18
CA ILE A 249 -5.56 0.78 -25.70
C ILE A 249 -7.08 0.63 -25.78
N ARG A 250 -7.52 -0.41 -26.50
CA ARG A 250 -8.95 -0.74 -26.59
C ARG A 250 -9.44 -1.14 -25.21
N SER A 251 -10.27 -0.29 -24.63
CA SER A 251 -10.86 -0.54 -23.32
C SER A 251 -12.00 -1.54 -23.43
N ARG A 252 -12.21 -2.32 -22.37
CA ARG A 252 -13.31 -3.27 -22.23
C ARG A 252 -14.29 -2.72 -21.18
N GLY A 253 -15.53 -2.52 -21.58
CA GLY A 253 -16.60 -2.04 -20.70
C GLY A 253 -16.91 -0.56 -20.84
N PRO A 254 -17.83 -0.05 -20.00
CA PRO A 254 -18.42 1.29 -20.15
C PRO A 254 -17.46 2.41 -19.73
N ILE A 255 -16.58 2.17 -18.75
CA ILE A 255 -15.54 3.12 -18.35
C ILE A 255 -14.23 2.75 -19.07
N GLY A 256 -13.69 3.67 -19.85
CA GLY A 256 -12.40 3.51 -20.51
C GLY A 256 -11.22 3.69 -19.54
N LEU A 257 -10.07 3.07 -19.85
CA LEU A 257 -8.84 3.20 -19.05
C LEU A 257 -8.44 4.67 -18.85
N ARG A 258 -8.57 5.50 -19.89
CA ARG A 258 -8.23 6.94 -19.84
C ARG A 258 -9.20 7.73 -18.96
N ALA A 259 -10.49 7.41 -19.07
CA ALA A 259 -11.54 8.09 -18.31
C ALA A 259 -11.39 7.87 -16.80
N LEU A 260 -10.88 6.71 -16.37
CA LEU A 260 -10.60 6.44 -14.96
C LEU A 260 -9.18 6.82 -14.54
N GLY A 261 -8.19 6.44 -15.34
CA GLY A 261 -6.77 6.55 -14.97
C GLY A 261 -6.22 7.96 -14.98
N ILE A 262 -6.64 8.83 -15.93
CA ILE A 262 -6.16 10.22 -15.97
C ILE A 262 -6.69 11.00 -14.76
N PRO A 263 -8.01 10.98 -14.46
CA PRO A 263 -8.51 11.69 -13.29
C PRO A 263 -7.91 11.18 -11.98
N LEU A 264 -7.78 9.86 -11.78
CA LEU A 264 -7.17 9.30 -10.57
C LEU A 264 -5.69 9.68 -10.40
N LEU A 265 -4.96 9.85 -11.51
CA LEU A 265 -3.55 10.26 -11.47
C LEU A 265 -3.39 11.76 -11.19
N LEU A 266 -4.25 12.59 -11.79
CA LEU A 266 -4.03 14.05 -11.83
C LEU A 266 -4.87 14.80 -10.80
N LEU A 267 -6.18 14.49 -10.68
CA LEU A 267 -7.08 15.32 -9.87
C LEU A 267 -6.75 15.28 -8.38
N PRO A 268 -6.48 14.12 -7.75
CA PRO A 268 -6.12 14.09 -6.34
C PRO A 268 -4.92 14.96 -6.01
N THR A 269 -3.84 14.81 -6.78
CA THR A 269 -2.61 15.57 -6.54
C THR A 269 -2.77 17.05 -6.89
N LEU A 270 -3.47 17.37 -7.97
CA LEU A 270 -3.73 18.76 -8.35
C LEU A 270 -4.60 19.47 -7.31
N LEU A 271 -5.66 18.81 -6.84
CA LEU A 271 -6.53 19.37 -5.80
C LEU A 271 -5.78 19.55 -4.48
N LEU A 272 -4.88 18.63 -4.13
CA LEU A 272 -4.05 18.75 -2.94
C LEU A 272 -3.02 19.88 -3.07
N LEU A 273 -2.42 20.08 -4.25
CA LEU A 273 -1.56 21.23 -4.55
C LEU A 273 -2.34 22.55 -4.46
N LEU A 274 -3.56 22.60 -5.01
CA LEU A 274 -4.44 23.77 -4.92
C LEU A 274 -4.84 24.07 -3.48
N LEU A 275 -5.17 23.03 -2.71
CA LEU A 275 -5.51 23.17 -1.28
C LEU A 275 -4.30 23.63 -0.48
N SER A 276 -3.09 23.19 -0.85
CA SER A 276 -1.83 23.61 -0.24
C SER A 276 -1.53 25.11 -0.40
N HIS A 277 -2.18 25.80 -1.34
CA HIS A 277 -2.07 27.25 -1.46
C HIS A 277 -2.94 28.01 -0.44
N VAL A 278 -3.92 27.34 0.16
CA VAL A 278 -4.86 27.94 1.14
C VAL A 278 -4.41 27.65 2.57
N GLU A 279 -4.02 26.41 2.86
CA GLU A 279 -3.33 26.02 4.09
C GLU A 279 -2.17 25.11 3.75
N PRO A 280 -0.97 25.26 4.36
CA PRO A 280 0.15 24.36 4.10
C PRO A 280 -0.18 22.94 4.60
N ALA A 281 -0.76 22.12 3.72
CA ALA A 281 -1.21 20.76 3.98
C ALA A 281 -0.49 19.70 3.10
N TYR A 282 0.51 20.12 2.32
CA TYR A 282 1.20 19.25 1.38
C TYR A 282 2.24 18.34 2.06
N VAL A 283 1.96 17.04 2.08
CA VAL A 283 2.99 16.00 2.19
C VAL A 283 2.72 14.90 1.15
N ASP A 284 3.77 14.47 0.44
CA ASP A 284 3.70 13.48 -0.65
C ASP A 284 2.99 12.15 -0.27
N ARG A 285 2.90 11.85 1.03
CA ARG A 285 2.25 10.65 1.60
C ARG A 285 0.74 10.58 1.43
N TYR A 286 0.07 11.71 1.21
CA TYR A 286 -1.40 11.77 1.19
C TYR A 286 -2.05 11.27 -0.09
N VAL A 287 -1.28 11.11 -1.18
CA VAL A 287 -1.83 10.78 -2.50
C VAL A 287 -1.33 9.42 -3.01
N LEU A 288 -1.13 8.43 -2.14
CA LEU A 288 -0.50 7.16 -2.56
C LEU A 288 -1.19 6.38 -3.69
N TYR A 289 -2.46 6.68 -3.95
CA TYR A 289 -3.29 5.97 -4.91
C TYR A 289 -3.09 6.41 -6.37
N TYR A 290 -2.24 7.41 -6.65
CA TYR A 290 -1.94 7.85 -8.03
C TYR A 290 -1.16 6.79 -8.85
N VAL A 291 -0.63 5.75 -8.19
CA VAL A 291 0.35 4.81 -8.76
C VAL A 291 -0.28 3.62 -9.51
N VAL A 292 -1.38 3.83 -10.25
CA VAL A 292 -1.92 2.77 -11.13
C VAL A 292 -1.38 2.94 -12.54
N ARG A 293 -0.19 2.37 -12.81
CA ARG A 293 0.43 2.33 -14.15
C ARG A 293 0.22 0.98 -14.84
N VAL A 294 -0.13 1.01 -16.13
CA VAL A 294 -0.10 -0.17 -17.01
C VAL A 294 1.05 0.01 -18.01
N ARG A 295 2.14 -0.75 -17.86
CA ARG A 295 3.18 -0.84 -18.89
C ARG A 295 2.68 -1.76 -20.01
N THR A 296 2.46 -1.23 -21.20
CA THR A 296 2.26 -2.07 -22.39
C THR A 296 3.62 -2.56 -22.88
N ALA A 297 3.84 -3.87 -22.82
CA ALA A 297 4.85 -4.49 -23.67
C ALA A 297 4.39 -4.36 -25.13
N ARG A 298 5.04 -3.48 -25.89
CA ARG A 298 5.12 -3.65 -27.35
C ARG A 298 6.00 -4.89 -27.56
N GLY A 299 5.34 -6.04 -27.70
CA GLY A 299 5.99 -7.34 -27.89
C GLY A 299 5.18 -8.20 -28.86
N ARG A 300 4.79 -7.62 -30.00
CA ARG A 300 4.42 -8.41 -31.18
C ARG A 300 5.66 -8.42 -32.07
N ARG A 301 6.37 -9.56 -32.07
CA ARG A 301 7.38 -10.07 -33.05
C ARG A 301 8.64 -10.73 -32.46
N ALA A 302 8.55 -11.39 -31.29
CA ALA A 302 9.60 -12.34 -30.87
C ALA A 302 9.08 -13.78 -30.62
N GLY A 303 7.76 -13.99 -30.58
CA GLY A 303 7.15 -15.32 -30.37
C GLY A 303 6.75 -16.07 -31.65
N ALA A 304 6.94 -15.48 -32.83
CA ALA A 304 6.60 -16.12 -34.11
C ALA A 304 7.82 -16.71 -34.85
N ALA A 305 9.04 -16.27 -34.51
CA ALA A 305 10.28 -16.83 -35.07
C ALA A 305 10.72 -18.11 -34.34
N ALA A 306 10.46 -18.23 -33.04
CA ALA A 306 10.76 -19.44 -32.27
C ALA A 306 9.78 -20.61 -32.53
N ALA A 307 8.58 -20.33 -33.04
CA ALA A 307 7.58 -21.34 -33.39
C ALA A 307 7.70 -21.84 -34.85
N ALA A 308 8.48 -21.14 -35.68
CA ALA A 308 8.78 -21.55 -37.06
C ALA A 308 10.08 -22.39 -37.15
N ALA A 309 11.00 -22.25 -36.19
CA ALA A 309 12.24 -23.03 -36.12
C ALA A 309 12.09 -24.42 -35.49
N GLY A 310 10.94 -24.73 -34.86
CA GLY A 310 10.67 -26.01 -34.21
C GLY A 310 9.84 -27.01 -35.04
N ARG A 311 9.64 -26.76 -36.34
CA ARG A 311 8.83 -27.61 -37.24
C ARG A 311 9.55 -28.10 -38.50
N ALA A 312 10.89 -28.10 -38.48
CA ALA A 312 11.70 -28.77 -39.49
C ALA A 312 12.61 -29.80 -38.79
N GLY A 313 12.01 -30.92 -38.39
CA GLY A 313 12.74 -32.16 -38.14
C GLY A 313 12.53 -33.08 -39.34
N PRO A 314 13.58 -33.68 -39.92
CA PRO A 314 13.43 -34.74 -40.93
C PRO A 314 13.12 -36.09 -40.27
N ASP A 315 12.35 -36.90 -41.02
CA ASP A 315 11.78 -38.22 -40.74
C ASP A 315 12.81 -39.37 -40.50
N PRO A 316 12.37 -40.59 -40.08
CA PRO A 316 13.18 -41.52 -39.26
C PRO A 316 13.85 -42.72 -39.99
N TRP A 317 15.03 -43.13 -39.44
CA TRP A 317 15.73 -44.46 -39.31
C TRP A 317 15.97 -45.33 -40.60
N PRO A 318 17.12 -46.05 -40.81
CA PRO A 318 17.55 -47.12 -39.89
C PRO A 318 19.03 -47.50 -39.62
N ALA A 319 19.19 -47.99 -38.38
CA ALA A 319 19.96 -49.14 -37.86
C ALA A 319 21.49 -49.24 -38.02
N ALA A 320 22.19 -49.23 -36.87
CA ALA A 320 23.35 -50.08 -36.49
C ALA A 320 23.58 -49.87 -34.98
N ALA A 321 23.33 -50.83 -34.09
CA ALA A 321 24.13 -52.00 -33.74
C ALA A 321 25.46 -51.66 -33.04
N VAL A 322 25.77 -52.46 -31.99
CA VAL A 322 26.90 -52.43 -31.04
C VAL A 322 26.59 -51.56 -29.81
N GLY A 323 26.46 -52.05 -28.57
CA GLY A 323 26.82 -53.33 -27.96
C GLY A 323 27.53 -53.04 -26.63
N GLY A 324 27.14 -53.71 -25.54
CA GLY A 324 27.98 -53.84 -24.35
C GLY A 324 27.45 -53.25 -23.05
N ASP A 325 26.75 -54.10 -22.29
CA ASP A 325 26.94 -54.43 -20.88
C ASP A 325 27.36 -53.36 -19.84
N GLY A 326 26.64 -53.38 -18.71
CA GLY A 326 27.17 -52.80 -17.46
C GLY A 326 26.14 -52.68 -16.35
N ARG A 327 25.96 -53.75 -15.58
CA ARG A 327 25.07 -53.86 -14.43
C ARG A 327 25.29 -52.77 -13.37
N ALA A 328 24.16 -52.42 -12.74
CA ALA A 328 24.07 -51.70 -11.49
C ALA A 328 24.86 -52.36 -10.35
N GLY A 329 25.53 -51.54 -9.54
CA GLY A 329 26.13 -51.91 -8.27
C GLY A 329 25.83 -50.85 -7.23
N ALA A 330 25.08 -51.23 -6.19
CA ALA A 330 24.89 -50.47 -4.97
C ALA A 330 26.17 -50.46 -4.11
N GLY A 331 26.40 -49.40 -3.36
CA GLY A 331 27.47 -49.34 -2.36
C GLY A 331 27.54 -47.98 -1.67
N GLY A 332 27.14 -47.93 -0.40
CA GLY A 332 27.25 -46.73 0.44
C GLY A 332 28.65 -46.49 0.98
N ALA A 333 28.88 -45.29 1.52
CA ALA A 333 29.93 -45.04 2.51
C ALA A 333 29.65 -43.75 3.30
N ALA A 334 29.74 -43.88 4.62
CA ALA A 334 29.71 -42.81 5.60
C ALA A 334 31.11 -42.20 5.82
N ALA A 335 31.19 -40.90 6.14
CA ALA A 335 32.31 -40.28 6.88
C ALA A 335 31.83 -38.88 7.36
N ARG A 336 31.59 -38.64 8.66
CA ARG A 336 32.49 -38.40 9.81
C ARG A 336 32.50 -36.91 10.22
N GLN A 337 32.28 -36.76 11.53
CA GLN A 337 32.30 -35.57 12.37
C GLN A 337 33.66 -34.86 12.42
N ARG A 338 33.68 -33.54 12.67
CA ARG A 338 34.10 -32.94 13.96
C ARG A 338 33.94 -31.39 14.00
N PRO A 339 33.65 -30.81 15.18
CA PRO A 339 33.50 -29.37 15.42
C PRO A 339 34.73 -28.72 16.10
N SER A 340 34.89 -27.41 15.96
CA SER A 340 35.84 -26.56 16.73
C SER A 340 35.17 -25.20 16.99
N ALA A 341 34.71 -24.91 18.21
CA ALA A 341 35.43 -24.37 19.37
C ALA A 341 35.55 -22.82 19.34
N GLN A 342 34.72 -22.17 20.17
CA GLN A 342 34.84 -20.78 20.61
C GLN A 342 36.00 -20.61 21.61
N PRO A 343 36.67 -19.45 21.67
CA PRO A 343 37.43 -19.02 22.84
C PRO A 343 36.74 -17.87 23.59
N GLY A 344 36.28 -18.19 24.81
CA GLY A 344 36.67 -17.56 26.08
C GLY A 344 36.59 -16.03 26.27
N GLN A 345 35.68 -15.62 27.17
CA GLN A 345 35.78 -14.38 27.95
C GLN A 345 36.97 -14.41 28.92
N PRO A 346 37.58 -13.24 29.24
CA PRO A 346 38.37 -13.08 30.45
C PRO A 346 37.65 -12.22 31.51
N GLY A 347 37.43 -12.83 32.68
CA GLY A 347 38.03 -12.33 33.93
C GLY A 347 37.40 -11.11 34.62
N ARG A 348 36.57 -11.40 35.62
CA ARG A 348 36.29 -10.53 36.79
C ARG A 348 37.60 -10.11 37.48
N ARG A 349 37.75 -8.83 37.79
CA ARG A 349 38.59 -8.35 38.91
C ARG A 349 37.81 -7.37 39.79
N CYS A 350 37.73 -7.74 41.07
CA CYS A 350 37.28 -6.93 42.18
C CYS A 350 38.19 -5.70 42.39
N HIS A 351 37.60 -4.55 42.69
CA HIS A 351 38.22 -3.59 43.60
C HIS A 351 37.20 -3.11 44.64
N ARG A 352 37.54 -3.39 45.90
CA ARG A 352 36.86 -2.91 47.11
C ARG A 352 37.12 -1.42 47.30
N GLY A 353 36.05 -0.69 47.62
CA GLY A 353 35.94 0.14 48.83
C GLY A 353 36.74 1.44 48.93
N ARG A 354 36.01 2.56 48.94
CA ARG A 354 36.14 3.57 50.01
C ARG A 354 34.86 4.41 50.14
N ALA A 355 34.21 4.25 51.29
CA ALA A 355 33.14 5.10 51.75
C ALA A 355 33.68 6.46 52.25
N ARG A 356 32.96 7.54 51.98
CA ARG A 356 33.00 8.76 52.80
C ARG A 356 31.56 9.19 53.10
N ARG A 357 31.15 8.93 54.33
CA ARG A 357 30.06 9.59 55.05
C ARG A 357 30.66 10.74 55.85
N THR A 358 30.09 11.93 55.74
CA THR A 358 30.06 12.99 56.77
C THR A 358 28.73 13.73 56.57
N ARG A 359 27.72 13.50 57.44
CA ARG A 359 27.22 14.46 58.46
C ARG A 359 27.03 15.87 57.88
N GLY A 360 25.83 16.44 57.77
CA GLY A 360 24.76 16.49 58.77
C GLY A 360 24.94 17.75 59.62
N GLY A 361 24.23 18.82 59.30
CA GLY A 361 24.21 20.08 60.05
C GLY A 361 23.04 20.98 59.61
N ARG A 362 21.99 21.04 60.44
CA ARG A 362 20.92 22.05 60.43
C ARG A 362 21.47 23.37 60.98
N ALA A 363 20.99 24.52 60.48
CA ALA A 363 20.53 25.64 61.29
C ALA A 363 19.89 26.75 60.44
N ARG A 364 18.65 27.08 60.82
CA ARG A 364 17.89 28.34 60.69
C ARG A 364 17.44 28.81 59.31
#